data_AF-A0A9E3E141-F1
#
_entry.id   AF-A0A9E3E141-F1
#
_cell.length_a   1.000
_cell.length_b   1.000
_cell.length_c   1.000
_cell.angle_alpha   90.00
_cell.angle_beta   90.00
_cell.angle_gamma   90.00
#
_symmetry.space_group_name_H-M   'P 1'
#
loop_
_entity.id
_entity.type
_entity.pdbx_description
1 polymer ?
#
loop_
_entity_poly.entity_id
_entity_poly.type
_entity_poly.pdbx_seq_one_letter_code
_entity_poly.pdbx_strand_id
1 'polypeptide(L)'
;MSEVILAAGAVLWRPAALDPQVLLVHRPKYDDWSLPKGKREPGEHVLLTAIREVFEETGVRAVLGPRLPAQHYLAGSRPKQVDYWSARMRSGAFTPTREVDQVAWLPLRHAGQRLSYAHDGEVLAGLRAQTTVPLILVRHASAGSKDNWTGDDDLRPLDADGEADAAALAGLLACFAPRARVLSSPALRCTQTVHPYAASFGGTVEADAGLAVSGRSPGFDRTSSYDTLRKLIAGSIAAREPAVVCLHRENLKSALNAACDVLGAPVPADPSRPKGGFWVLHAAAGALAALEGYEPRALESSEPS
;
A
#
# COMPACT_ATOMS: atom_id res chain seq x y z
N MET A 1 -11.34 -20.25 21.50
CA MET A 1 -11.67 -18.84 21.21
C MET A 1 -12.35 -18.79 19.85
N SER A 2 -13.40 -17.98 19.66
CA SER A 2 -14.05 -17.87 18.35
C SER A 2 -13.10 -17.22 17.34
N GLU A 3 -13.02 -17.76 16.13
CA GLU A 3 -12.20 -17.22 15.05
C GLU A 3 -12.62 -15.78 14.73
N VAL A 4 -11.63 -14.88 14.61
CA VAL A 4 -11.85 -13.46 14.33
C VAL A 4 -12.26 -13.28 12.87
N ILE A 5 -13.36 -12.58 12.63
CA ILE A 5 -13.75 -12.17 11.28
C ILE A 5 -12.87 -11.00 10.85
N LEU A 6 -12.03 -11.22 9.85
CA LEU A 6 -11.23 -10.17 9.22
C LEU A 6 -12.00 -9.51 8.08
N ALA A 7 -11.92 -8.18 8.04
CA ALA A 7 -12.62 -7.35 7.07
C ALA A 7 -11.79 -6.13 6.73
N ALA A 8 -12.07 -5.52 5.58
CA ALA A 8 -11.40 -4.31 5.15
C ALA A 8 -12.37 -3.39 4.41
N GLY A 9 -12.07 -2.09 4.44
CA GLY A 9 -12.83 -1.10 3.71
C GLY A 9 -12.09 0.22 3.57
N ALA A 10 -12.81 1.26 3.18
CA ALA A 10 -12.21 2.57 3.03
C ALA A 10 -13.16 3.72 3.30
N VAL A 11 -12.59 4.85 3.75
CA VAL A 11 -13.26 6.14 3.65
C VAL A 11 -12.98 6.72 2.28
N LEU A 12 -13.91 6.47 1.35
CA LEU A 12 -13.89 7.05 0.01
C LEU A 12 -14.12 8.55 0.08
N TRP A 13 -13.25 9.32 -0.57
CA TRP A 13 -13.36 10.78 -0.60
C TRP A 13 -12.98 11.40 -1.95
N ARG A 14 -13.50 12.60 -2.20
CA ARG A 14 -13.17 13.46 -3.35
C ARG A 14 -13.09 14.93 -2.91
N PRO A 15 -12.35 15.82 -3.60
CA PRO A 15 -12.33 17.24 -3.26
C PRO A 15 -13.70 17.84 -3.54
N ALA A 16 -14.01 18.88 -2.78
CA ALA A 16 -14.93 19.91 -3.19
C ALA A 16 -14.35 21.28 -2.79
N ALA A 17 -14.99 22.36 -3.24
CA ALA A 17 -14.45 23.71 -3.10
C ALA A 17 -14.14 24.15 -1.65
N LEU A 18 -14.91 23.66 -0.67
CA LEU A 18 -14.78 24.06 0.74
C LEU A 18 -14.51 22.90 1.69
N ASP A 19 -15.16 21.77 1.47
CA ASP A 19 -15.11 20.60 2.36
C ASP A 19 -15.10 19.34 1.51
N PRO A 20 -14.09 18.46 1.63
CA PRO A 20 -14.07 17.19 0.92
C PRO A 20 -15.38 16.43 1.15
N GLN A 21 -15.84 15.76 0.10
CA GLN A 21 -16.98 14.88 0.21
C GLN A 21 -16.51 13.46 0.47
N VAL A 22 -17.19 12.75 1.35
CA VAL A 22 -17.02 11.32 1.61
C VAL A 22 -18.24 10.54 1.16
N LEU A 23 -18.04 9.30 0.73
CA LEU A 23 -19.13 8.41 0.34
C LEU A 23 -19.52 7.53 1.52
N LEU A 24 -20.82 7.54 1.85
CA LEU A 24 -21.45 6.57 2.74
C LEU A 24 -22.37 5.65 1.95
N VAL A 25 -22.50 4.41 2.42
CA VAL A 25 -23.41 3.40 1.84
C VAL A 25 -24.59 3.17 2.77
N HIS A 26 -25.77 2.96 2.20
CA HIS A 26 -26.96 2.51 2.91
C HIS A 26 -27.18 1.02 2.69
N ARG A 27 -27.49 0.27 3.75
CA ARG A 27 -27.75 -1.17 3.66
C ARG A 27 -29.20 -1.48 4.06
N PRO A 28 -30.07 -1.92 3.14
CA PRO A 28 -31.49 -2.10 3.40
C PRO A 28 -31.77 -3.23 4.40
N LYS A 29 -30.87 -4.20 4.53
CA LYS A 29 -30.98 -5.30 5.49
C LYS A 29 -30.99 -4.83 6.96
N TYR A 30 -30.30 -3.72 7.24
CA TYR A 30 -30.12 -3.19 8.59
C TYR A 30 -30.73 -1.80 8.77
N ASP A 31 -31.16 -1.17 7.67
CA ASP A 31 -31.60 0.23 7.61
C ASP A 31 -30.53 1.17 8.22
N ASP A 32 -29.27 0.97 7.82
CA ASP A 32 -28.13 1.70 8.36
C ASP A 32 -27.28 2.39 7.29
N TRP A 33 -26.59 3.45 7.73
CA TRP A 33 -25.57 4.14 6.96
C TRP A 33 -24.21 3.85 7.56
N SER A 34 -23.29 3.37 6.73
CA SER A 34 -21.93 3.01 7.17
C SER A 34 -20.87 3.37 6.12
N LEU A 35 -19.62 3.16 6.49
CA LEU A 35 -18.51 3.18 5.54
C LEU A 35 -18.51 1.87 4.71
N PRO A 36 -18.07 1.92 3.43
CA PRO A 36 -17.99 0.74 2.60
C PRO A 36 -16.88 -0.21 3.10
N LYS A 37 -17.21 -1.48 3.28
CA LYS A 37 -16.37 -2.52 3.88
C LYS A 37 -17.04 -3.89 3.81
N GLY A 38 -16.24 -4.93 3.63
CA GLY A 38 -16.70 -6.31 3.76
C GLY A 38 -15.62 -7.27 4.17
N LYS A 39 -15.93 -8.56 4.07
CA LYS A 39 -15.11 -9.61 4.69
C LYS A 39 -13.96 -9.98 3.76
N ARG A 40 -12.82 -10.26 4.36
CA ARG A 40 -11.67 -10.80 3.64
C ARG A 40 -12.00 -12.20 3.15
N GLU A 41 -11.75 -12.46 1.87
CA GLU A 41 -11.86 -13.81 1.31
C GLU A 41 -10.66 -14.69 1.73
N PRO A 42 -10.79 -16.02 1.75
CA PRO A 42 -9.68 -16.92 2.04
C PRO A 42 -8.47 -16.66 1.13
N GLY A 43 -7.30 -16.41 1.73
CA GLY A 43 -6.06 -16.11 1.00
C GLY A 43 -5.94 -14.69 0.45
N GLU A 44 -6.98 -13.86 0.58
CA GLU A 44 -6.96 -12.48 0.08
C GLU A 44 -6.14 -11.56 1.00
N HIS A 45 -5.35 -10.67 0.42
CA HIS A 45 -4.65 -9.64 1.17
C HIS A 45 -5.60 -8.49 1.54
N VAL A 46 -5.47 -7.95 2.75
CA VAL A 46 -6.38 -6.92 3.30
C VAL A 46 -6.54 -5.68 2.42
N LEU A 47 -5.47 -5.28 1.72
CA LEU A 47 -5.50 -4.16 0.75
C LEU A 47 -6.36 -4.45 -0.47
N LEU A 48 -6.35 -5.71 -0.96
CA LEU A 48 -7.18 -6.14 -2.09
C LEU A 48 -8.64 -6.22 -1.65
N THR A 49 -8.90 -6.76 -0.45
CA THR A 49 -10.23 -6.74 0.16
C THR A 49 -10.79 -5.33 0.21
N ALA A 50 -10.02 -4.34 0.70
CA ALA A 50 -10.49 -2.96 0.80
C ALA A 50 -10.90 -2.39 -0.56
N ILE A 51 -10.10 -2.61 -1.62
CA ILE A 51 -10.41 -2.12 -2.98
C ILE A 51 -11.59 -2.88 -3.61
N ARG A 52 -11.65 -4.21 -3.44
CA ARG A 52 -12.73 -5.05 -3.94
C ARG A 52 -14.07 -4.65 -3.32
N GLU A 53 -14.15 -4.60 -2.00
CA GLU A 53 -15.37 -4.26 -1.26
C GLU A 53 -15.85 -2.84 -1.58
N VAL A 54 -14.93 -1.89 -1.65
CA VAL A 54 -15.22 -0.53 -2.15
C VAL A 54 -15.88 -0.58 -3.53
N PHE A 55 -15.33 -1.36 -4.46
CA PHE A 55 -15.87 -1.43 -5.82
C PHE A 55 -17.23 -2.16 -5.86
N GLU A 56 -17.38 -3.26 -5.13
CA GLU A 56 -18.61 -4.06 -5.08
C GLU A 56 -19.78 -3.29 -4.47
N GLU A 57 -19.57 -2.56 -3.38
CA GLU A 57 -20.63 -1.82 -2.68
C GLU A 57 -20.96 -0.49 -3.35
N THR A 58 -20.02 0.13 -4.07
CA THR A 58 -20.17 1.53 -4.52
C THR A 58 -20.04 1.73 -6.03
N GLY A 59 -19.55 0.74 -6.78
CA GLY A 59 -19.17 0.87 -8.19
C GLY A 59 -17.98 1.82 -8.44
N VAL A 60 -17.35 2.36 -7.38
CA VAL A 60 -16.25 3.33 -7.47
C VAL A 60 -14.92 2.61 -7.52
N ARG A 61 -14.09 2.98 -8.51
CA ARG A 61 -12.67 2.64 -8.53
C ARG A 61 -11.90 3.72 -7.77
N ALA A 62 -11.09 3.30 -6.81
CA ALA A 62 -10.35 4.19 -5.93
C ALA A 62 -8.86 3.83 -5.83
N VAL A 63 -8.09 4.76 -5.28
CA VAL A 63 -6.69 4.57 -4.91
C VAL A 63 -6.56 4.78 -3.42
N LEU A 64 -5.98 3.81 -2.72
CA LEU A 64 -5.73 3.91 -1.29
C LEU A 64 -4.69 5.00 -1.00
N GLY A 65 -4.98 5.77 0.04
CA GLY A 65 -4.05 6.66 0.71
C GLY A 65 -3.69 6.08 2.08
N PRO A 66 -3.36 6.95 3.06
CA PRO A 66 -3.01 6.53 4.41
C PRO A 66 -4.04 5.60 5.07
N ARG A 67 -3.55 4.61 5.82
CA ARG A 67 -4.34 3.77 6.73
C ARG A 67 -5.00 4.61 7.82
N LEU A 68 -6.22 4.22 8.17
CA LEU A 68 -7.05 4.82 9.21
C LEU A 68 -7.14 3.89 10.41
N PRO A 69 -7.64 4.36 11.58
CA PRO A 69 -7.85 3.51 12.73
C PRO A 69 -8.66 2.25 12.37
N ALA A 70 -8.16 1.09 12.77
CA ALA A 70 -8.91 -0.16 12.68
C ALA A 70 -10.04 -0.17 13.72
N GLN A 71 -11.08 -0.94 13.44
CA GLN A 71 -12.22 -1.10 14.34
C GLN A 71 -12.35 -2.56 14.81
N HIS A 72 -12.61 -2.73 16.10
CA HIS A 72 -12.77 -4.03 16.74
C HIS A 72 -14.09 -4.07 17.49
N TYR A 73 -14.99 -4.96 17.06
CA TYR A 73 -16.32 -5.08 17.67
C TYR A 73 -16.89 -6.50 17.51
N LEU A 74 -17.98 -6.80 18.21
CA LEU A 74 -18.66 -8.08 18.09
C LEU A 74 -19.72 -8.03 16.98
N ALA A 75 -19.61 -8.93 16.00
CA ALA A 75 -20.66 -9.20 15.02
C ALA A 75 -21.51 -10.39 15.52
N GLY A 76 -22.54 -10.09 16.30
CA GLY A 76 -23.24 -11.10 17.11
C GLY A 76 -22.33 -11.56 18.25
N SER A 77 -21.96 -12.84 18.29
CA SER A 77 -21.02 -13.39 19.28
C SER A 77 -19.57 -13.53 18.78
N ARG A 78 -19.30 -13.16 17.52
CA ARG A 78 -17.96 -13.33 16.92
C ARG A 78 -17.18 -12.02 16.90
N PRO A 79 -15.92 -12.00 17.36
CA PRO A 79 -15.03 -10.86 17.17
C PRO A 79 -14.87 -10.53 15.69
N LYS A 80 -14.92 -9.25 15.36
CA LYS A 80 -14.67 -8.73 14.02
C LYS A 80 -13.66 -7.59 14.09
N GLN A 81 -12.65 -7.66 13.24
CA GLN A 81 -11.69 -6.58 12.99
C GLN A 81 -11.94 -6.03 11.58
N VAL A 82 -12.02 -4.71 11.46
CA VAL A 82 -12.10 -4.02 10.17
C VAL A 82 -10.93 -3.06 10.03
N ASP A 83 -10.10 -3.28 9.02
CA ASP A 83 -9.04 -2.36 8.65
C ASP A 83 -9.54 -1.35 7.61
N TYR A 84 -9.23 -0.07 7.82
CA TYR A 84 -9.68 1.01 6.95
C TYR A 84 -8.52 1.79 6.37
N TRP A 85 -8.70 2.27 5.14
CA TRP A 85 -7.82 3.22 4.48
C TRP A 85 -8.59 4.46 4.05
N SER A 86 -7.93 5.61 3.98
CA SER A 86 -8.44 6.69 3.14
C SER A 86 -8.37 6.22 1.68
N ALA A 87 -9.36 6.56 0.86
CA ALA A 87 -9.35 6.17 -0.54
C ALA A 87 -9.85 7.29 -1.44
N ARG A 88 -9.06 7.63 -2.45
CA ARG A 88 -9.36 8.69 -3.40
C ARG A 88 -10.17 8.13 -4.56
N MET A 89 -11.35 8.68 -4.81
CA MET A 89 -12.13 8.34 -6.00
C MET A 89 -11.33 8.64 -7.29
N ARG A 90 -11.29 7.69 -8.23
CA ARG A 90 -10.80 7.91 -9.60
C ARG A 90 -11.92 7.99 -10.62
N SER A 91 -12.83 7.02 -10.58
CA SER A 91 -13.86 6.84 -11.60
C SER A 91 -14.95 5.90 -11.09
N GLY A 92 -15.99 5.72 -11.89
CA GLY A 92 -17.10 4.82 -11.59
C GLY A 92 -18.32 5.57 -11.09
N ALA A 93 -19.43 4.84 -11.05
CA ALA A 93 -20.72 5.33 -10.62
C ALA A 93 -21.44 4.20 -9.91
N PHE A 94 -22.25 4.57 -8.93
CA PHE A 94 -23.00 3.61 -8.13
C PHE A 94 -24.12 2.97 -8.94
N THR A 95 -24.27 1.66 -8.76
CA THR A 95 -25.43 0.88 -9.19
C THR A 95 -25.94 0.11 -7.98
N PRO A 96 -27.23 0.24 -7.61
CA PRO A 96 -27.80 -0.51 -6.50
C PRO A 96 -27.56 -2.01 -6.60
N THR A 97 -27.19 -2.62 -5.49
CA THR A 97 -27.05 -4.06 -5.32
C THR A 97 -28.04 -4.57 -4.28
N ARG A 98 -28.03 -5.87 -3.99
CA ARG A 98 -28.84 -6.43 -2.88
C ARG A 98 -28.31 -6.00 -1.51
N GLU A 99 -27.03 -5.68 -1.41
CA GLU A 99 -26.37 -5.32 -0.16
C GLU A 99 -26.40 -3.81 0.10
N VAL A 100 -26.27 -3.01 -0.95
CA VAL A 100 -26.29 -1.54 -0.89
C VAL A 100 -27.29 -1.01 -1.89
N ASP A 101 -28.36 -0.38 -1.42
CA ASP A 101 -29.40 0.20 -2.28
C ASP A 101 -29.17 1.68 -2.57
N GLN A 102 -28.42 2.39 -1.71
CA GLN A 102 -28.14 3.82 -1.86
C GLN A 102 -26.71 4.19 -1.45
N VAL A 103 -26.19 5.25 -2.07
CA VAL A 103 -24.96 5.93 -1.64
C VAL A 103 -25.20 7.42 -1.48
N ALA A 104 -24.44 8.05 -0.58
CA ALA A 104 -24.49 9.49 -0.38
C ALA A 104 -23.08 10.07 -0.34
N TRP A 105 -22.81 11.02 -1.24
CA TRP A 105 -21.64 11.90 -1.15
C TRP A 105 -21.97 13.08 -0.24
N LEU A 106 -21.41 13.11 0.95
CA LEU A 106 -21.67 14.14 1.95
C LEU A 106 -20.40 14.94 2.25
N PRO A 107 -20.48 16.26 2.48
CA PRO A 107 -19.38 17.00 3.08
C PRO A 107 -18.91 16.32 4.37
N LEU A 108 -17.60 16.20 4.58
CA LEU A 108 -17.01 15.48 5.71
C LEU A 108 -17.62 15.91 7.04
N ARG A 109 -17.86 17.21 7.23
CA ARG A 109 -18.46 17.76 8.46
C ARG A 109 -19.89 17.26 8.74
N HIS A 110 -20.63 16.80 7.73
CA HIS A 110 -21.99 16.27 7.87
C HIS A 110 -22.02 14.74 7.88
N ALA A 111 -21.01 14.06 7.32
CA ALA A 111 -21.03 12.61 7.18
C ALA A 111 -21.09 11.89 8.54
N GLY A 112 -20.42 12.42 9.57
CA GLY A 112 -20.48 11.88 10.93
C GLY A 112 -21.89 11.84 11.53
N GLN A 113 -22.76 12.79 11.15
CA GLN A 113 -24.15 12.84 11.62
C GLN A 113 -25.06 11.84 10.90
N ARG A 114 -24.64 11.35 9.73
CA ARG A 114 -25.40 10.38 8.95
C ARG A 114 -25.07 8.94 9.31
N LEU A 115 -23.88 8.67 9.82
CA LEU A 115 -23.44 7.34 10.22
C LEU A 115 -24.31 6.77 11.35
N SER A 116 -24.74 5.53 11.20
CA SER A 116 -25.54 4.82 12.21
C SER A 116 -24.70 4.33 13.38
N TYR A 117 -23.39 4.21 13.21
CA TYR A 117 -22.48 3.62 14.20
C TYR A 117 -21.37 4.59 14.63
N ALA A 118 -21.16 4.70 15.95
CA ALA A 118 -20.11 5.54 16.52
C ALA A 118 -18.70 5.14 16.06
N HIS A 119 -18.44 3.83 15.93
CA HIS A 119 -17.14 3.33 15.48
C HIS A 119 -16.77 3.77 14.06
N ASP A 120 -17.74 3.91 13.15
CA ASP A 120 -17.47 4.47 11.81
C ASP A 120 -17.15 5.98 11.91
N GLY A 121 -17.74 6.68 12.88
CA GLY A 121 -17.43 8.08 13.18
C GLY A 121 -16.00 8.28 13.67
N GLU A 122 -15.46 7.34 14.45
CA GLU A 122 -14.06 7.34 14.88
C GLU A 122 -13.09 7.17 13.71
N VAL A 123 -13.41 6.27 12.77
CA VAL A 123 -12.64 6.10 11.52
C VAL A 123 -12.66 7.40 10.71
N LEU A 124 -13.84 8.02 10.58
CA LEU A 124 -14.02 9.27 9.85
C LEU A 124 -13.23 10.43 10.48
N ALA A 125 -13.15 10.51 11.81
CA ALA A 125 -12.35 11.51 12.52
C ALA A 125 -10.83 11.36 12.26
N GLY A 126 -10.38 10.15 11.96
CA GLY A 126 -9.01 9.86 11.52
C GLY A 126 -8.69 10.36 10.11
N LEU A 127 -9.70 10.64 9.28
CA LEU A 127 -9.47 11.06 7.89
C LEU A 127 -8.71 12.38 7.84
N ARG A 128 -7.62 12.38 7.07
CA ARG A 128 -6.98 13.57 6.53
C ARG A 128 -7.17 13.55 5.03
N ALA A 129 -8.18 14.26 4.55
CA ALA A 129 -8.60 14.30 3.15
C ALA A 129 -7.64 15.14 2.30
N GLN A 130 -6.39 14.69 2.21
CA GLN A 130 -5.31 15.32 1.46
C GLN A 130 -4.83 14.37 0.37
N THR A 131 -4.52 14.93 -0.80
CA THR A 131 -3.95 14.12 -1.88
C THR A 131 -2.49 13.83 -1.52
N THR A 132 -2.15 12.55 -1.45
CA THR A 132 -0.78 12.08 -1.20
C THR A 132 -0.20 11.49 -2.49
N VAL A 133 1.12 11.55 -2.61
CA VAL A 133 1.90 10.91 -3.67
C VAL A 133 2.72 9.79 -3.02
N PRO A 134 2.51 8.52 -3.39
CA PRO A 134 3.23 7.42 -2.77
C PRO A 134 4.64 7.25 -3.36
N LEU A 135 5.64 7.17 -2.49
CA LEU A 135 6.92 6.52 -2.77
C LEU A 135 6.89 5.14 -2.12
N ILE A 136 7.00 4.08 -2.91
CA ILE A 136 6.93 2.70 -2.44
C ILE A 136 8.31 2.06 -2.53
N LEU A 137 8.86 1.66 -1.39
CA LEU A 137 10.17 1.00 -1.32
C LEU A 137 9.97 -0.51 -1.13
N VAL A 138 10.33 -1.29 -2.15
CA VAL A 138 10.08 -2.75 -2.19
C VAL A 138 11.38 -3.49 -1.99
N ARG A 139 11.44 -4.45 -1.07
CA ARG A 139 12.53 -5.43 -1.05
C ARG A 139 12.24 -6.51 -2.09
N HIS A 140 13.24 -6.89 -2.87
CA HIS A 140 13.08 -7.97 -3.85
C HIS A 140 12.49 -9.26 -3.21
N ALA A 141 11.71 -10.00 -3.99
CA ALA A 141 11.09 -11.25 -3.59
C ALA A 141 12.12 -12.40 -3.48
N SER A 142 11.67 -13.61 -3.14
CA SER A 142 12.58 -14.74 -2.96
C SER A 142 13.28 -15.16 -4.26
N ALA A 143 14.53 -15.60 -4.15
CA ALA A 143 15.44 -15.85 -5.26
C ALA A 143 16.35 -17.06 -5.00
N GLY A 144 15.90 -18.01 -4.18
CA GLY A 144 16.69 -19.13 -3.69
C GLY A 144 17.85 -18.72 -2.78
N SER A 145 18.76 -19.67 -2.55
CA SER A 145 20.02 -19.47 -1.83
C SER A 145 21.16 -19.08 -2.78
N LYS A 146 22.06 -18.22 -2.30
CA LYS A 146 23.31 -17.89 -3.01
C LYS A 146 24.22 -19.11 -3.14
N ASP A 147 24.25 -19.98 -2.12
CA ASP A 147 25.17 -21.12 -2.07
C ASP A 147 24.87 -22.17 -3.14
N ASN A 148 23.62 -22.21 -3.61
CA ASN A 148 23.17 -23.13 -4.66
C ASN A 148 23.24 -22.50 -6.07
N TRP A 149 23.75 -21.27 -6.19
CA TRP A 149 23.87 -20.56 -7.45
C TRP A 149 25.32 -20.49 -7.90
N THR A 150 25.60 -21.01 -9.09
CA THR A 150 26.96 -21.14 -9.63
C THR A 150 27.34 -20.01 -10.59
N GLY A 151 26.39 -19.13 -10.95
CA GLY A 151 26.61 -18.00 -11.84
C GLY A 151 26.90 -16.68 -11.11
N ASP A 152 26.89 -15.58 -11.87
CA ASP A 152 26.91 -14.23 -11.31
C ASP A 152 25.67 -13.99 -10.45
N ASP A 153 25.86 -13.57 -9.19
CA ASP A 153 24.75 -13.34 -8.24
C ASP A 153 23.80 -12.25 -8.75
N ASP A 154 24.25 -11.31 -9.57
CA ASP A 154 23.39 -10.29 -10.17
C ASP A 154 22.42 -10.87 -11.21
N LEU A 155 22.74 -12.03 -11.78
CA LEU A 155 21.90 -12.76 -12.73
C LEU A 155 21.00 -13.81 -12.07
N ARG A 156 21.03 -13.94 -10.74
CA ARG A 156 20.21 -14.92 -10.03
C ARG A 156 18.72 -14.52 -10.10
N PRO A 157 17.85 -15.39 -10.65
CA PRO A 157 16.43 -15.08 -10.81
C PRO A 157 15.65 -15.26 -9.51
N LEU A 158 14.38 -14.87 -9.53
CA LEU A 158 13.41 -15.28 -8.53
C LEU A 158 13.26 -16.81 -8.50
N ASP A 159 12.90 -17.36 -7.34
CA ASP A 159 12.40 -18.73 -7.23
C ASP A 159 10.87 -18.75 -7.39
N ALA A 160 10.25 -19.94 -7.39
CA ALA A 160 8.81 -20.08 -7.58
C ALA A 160 7.97 -19.29 -6.56
N ASP A 161 8.41 -19.26 -5.29
CA ASP A 161 7.78 -18.44 -4.25
C ASP A 161 7.90 -16.94 -4.56
N GLY A 162 9.08 -16.52 -5.03
CA GLY A 162 9.34 -15.14 -5.42
C GLY A 162 8.55 -14.69 -6.64
N GLU A 163 8.37 -15.56 -7.63
CA GLU A 163 7.51 -15.30 -8.79
C GLU A 163 6.04 -15.13 -8.38
N ALA A 164 5.55 -15.97 -7.46
CA ALA A 164 4.21 -15.84 -6.90
C ALA A 164 4.05 -14.53 -6.10
N ASP A 165 5.02 -14.18 -5.26
CA ASP A 165 5.03 -12.92 -4.51
C ASP A 165 5.08 -11.70 -5.47
N ALA A 166 5.86 -11.77 -6.55
CA ALA A 166 5.95 -10.70 -7.56
C ALA A 166 4.61 -10.50 -8.31
N ALA A 167 3.90 -11.60 -8.60
CA ALA A 167 2.56 -11.52 -9.18
C ALA A 167 1.56 -10.89 -8.21
N ALA A 168 1.58 -11.27 -6.93
CA ALA A 168 0.73 -10.68 -5.90
C ALA A 168 1.02 -9.19 -5.70
N LEU A 169 2.30 -8.81 -5.65
CA LEU A 169 2.75 -7.42 -5.51
C LEU A 169 2.18 -6.49 -6.59
N ALA A 170 1.95 -6.97 -7.81
CA ALA A 170 1.34 -6.16 -8.86
C ALA A 170 -0.02 -5.57 -8.41
N GLY A 171 -0.88 -6.39 -7.80
CA GLY A 171 -2.15 -5.93 -7.25
C GLY A 171 -1.98 -5.02 -6.03
N LEU A 172 -1.08 -5.39 -5.11
CA LEU A 172 -0.86 -4.65 -3.86
C LEU A 172 -0.31 -3.24 -4.10
N LEU A 173 0.67 -3.10 -4.97
CA LEU A 173 1.25 -1.82 -5.34
C LEU A 173 0.23 -0.96 -6.10
N ALA A 174 -0.59 -1.58 -6.96
CA ALA A 174 -1.65 -0.91 -7.71
C ALA A 174 -2.74 -0.31 -6.80
N CYS A 175 -2.96 -0.85 -5.59
CA CYS A 175 -3.88 -0.26 -4.61
C CYS A 175 -3.49 1.18 -4.25
N PHE A 176 -2.20 1.48 -4.17
CA PHE A 176 -1.67 2.82 -3.83
C PHE A 176 -1.27 3.62 -5.07
N ALA A 177 -0.79 2.96 -6.11
CA ALA A 177 -0.34 3.58 -7.34
C ALA A 177 -0.73 2.71 -8.54
N PRO A 178 -1.88 2.96 -9.19
CA PRO A 178 -2.25 2.21 -10.41
C PRO A 178 -1.27 2.39 -11.57
N ARG A 179 -0.50 3.48 -11.55
CA ARG A 179 0.64 3.76 -12.42
C ARG A 179 1.69 4.51 -11.62
N ALA A 180 2.95 4.19 -11.86
CA ALA A 180 4.10 4.83 -11.22
C ALA A 180 5.32 4.77 -12.12
N ARG A 181 6.30 5.62 -11.84
CA ARG A 181 7.68 5.39 -12.28
C ARG A 181 8.25 4.19 -11.51
N VAL A 182 8.84 3.22 -12.20
CA VAL A 182 9.35 2.00 -11.56
C VAL A 182 10.86 1.95 -11.70
N LEU A 183 11.57 2.12 -10.59
CA LEU A 183 13.02 2.00 -10.51
C LEU A 183 13.42 0.69 -9.82
N SER A 184 14.54 0.12 -10.21
CA SER A 184 15.05 -1.11 -9.62
C SER A 184 16.57 -1.14 -9.60
N SER A 185 17.15 -1.80 -8.60
CA SER A 185 18.49 -2.37 -8.76
C SER A 185 18.59 -3.18 -10.07
N PRO A 186 19.74 -3.17 -10.77
CA PRO A 186 19.94 -3.93 -12.01
C PRO A 186 19.97 -5.44 -11.82
N ALA A 187 20.17 -5.95 -10.59
CA ALA A 187 20.10 -7.38 -10.30
C ALA A 187 18.75 -8.00 -10.75
N LEU A 188 18.81 -9.14 -11.43
CA LEU A 188 17.67 -9.78 -12.10
C LEU A 188 16.48 -10.02 -11.16
N ARG A 189 16.73 -10.55 -9.95
CA ARG A 189 15.70 -10.71 -8.92
C ARG A 189 14.95 -9.43 -8.57
N CYS A 190 15.63 -8.26 -8.58
CA CYS A 190 14.98 -6.98 -8.28
C CYS A 190 14.09 -6.56 -9.44
N THR A 191 14.60 -6.60 -10.68
CA THR A 191 13.81 -6.23 -11.85
C THR A 191 12.61 -7.16 -12.04
N GLN A 192 12.79 -8.47 -11.85
CA GLN A 192 11.71 -9.45 -11.90
C GLN A 192 10.65 -9.24 -10.82
N THR A 193 11.02 -8.76 -9.62
CA THR A 193 10.05 -8.52 -8.53
C THR A 193 9.00 -7.48 -8.91
N VAL A 194 9.41 -6.41 -9.60
CA VAL A 194 8.51 -5.29 -9.94
C VAL A 194 8.05 -5.29 -11.40
N HIS A 195 8.54 -6.23 -12.21
CA HIS A 195 8.15 -6.34 -13.62
C HIS A 195 6.65 -6.61 -13.80
N PRO A 196 5.99 -7.55 -13.08
CA PRO A 196 4.55 -7.77 -13.22
C PRO A 196 3.73 -6.52 -12.94
N TYR A 197 4.13 -5.73 -11.93
CA TYR A 197 3.50 -4.44 -11.63
C TYR A 197 3.66 -3.45 -12.79
N ALA A 198 4.88 -3.23 -13.29
CA ALA A 198 5.12 -2.31 -14.41
C ALA A 198 4.33 -2.71 -15.66
N ALA A 199 4.35 -4.01 -16.00
CA ALA A 199 3.65 -4.56 -17.14
C ALA A 199 2.12 -4.38 -17.06
N SER A 200 1.54 -4.45 -15.85
CA SER A 200 0.08 -4.34 -15.63
C SER A 200 -0.54 -3.04 -16.15
N PHE A 201 0.26 -1.97 -16.29
CA PHE A 201 -0.17 -0.69 -16.84
C PHE A 201 0.58 -0.28 -18.10
N GLY A 202 1.32 -1.19 -18.73
CA GLY A 202 2.12 -0.94 -19.93
C GLY A 202 3.39 -0.11 -19.68
N GLY A 203 3.85 -0.04 -18.44
CA GLY A 203 5.09 0.64 -18.06
C GLY A 203 6.34 -0.24 -18.21
N THR A 204 7.49 0.34 -17.90
CA THR A 204 8.81 -0.32 -17.94
C THR A 204 9.52 -0.18 -16.60
N VAL A 205 10.48 -1.07 -16.34
CA VAL A 205 11.36 -0.99 -15.16
C VAL A 205 12.65 -0.28 -15.56
N GLU A 206 12.96 0.83 -14.89
CA GLU A 206 14.23 1.56 -15.02
C GLU A 206 15.27 0.93 -14.10
N ALA A 207 16.25 0.22 -14.67
CA ALA A 207 17.38 -0.32 -13.92
C ALA A 207 18.41 0.79 -13.64
N ASP A 208 18.69 1.05 -12.36
CA ASP A 208 19.60 2.12 -11.92
C ASP A 208 20.75 1.56 -11.08
N ALA A 209 21.99 1.81 -11.52
CA ALA A 209 23.19 1.34 -10.84
C ALA A 209 23.37 1.94 -9.43
N GLY A 210 22.78 3.11 -9.16
CA GLY A 210 22.72 3.72 -7.82
C GLY A 210 21.90 2.93 -6.80
N LEU A 211 21.10 1.97 -7.27
CA LEU A 211 20.33 1.04 -6.43
C LEU A 211 21.02 -0.33 -6.27
N ALA A 212 22.13 -0.57 -6.98
CA ALA A 212 22.89 -1.80 -6.83
C ALA A 212 23.57 -1.85 -5.45
N VAL A 213 23.68 -3.05 -4.88
CA VAL A 213 24.47 -3.29 -3.68
C VAL A 213 25.81 -3.83 -4.13
N SER A 214 26.80 -2.96 -4.29
CA SER A 214 28.15 -3.39 -4.68
C SER A 214 28.95 -3.79 -3.45
N GLY A 215 29.63 -4.93 -3.54
CA GLY A 215 30.52 -5.44 -2.52
C GLY A 215 31.76 -6.17 -3.06
N ARG A 216 32.04 -6.14 -4.38
CA ARG A 216 33.14 -6.93 -4.98
C ARG A 216 33.87 -6.29 -6.16
N SER A 217 33.63 -5.02 -6.49
CA SER A 217 34.38 -4.34 -7.55
C SER A 217 35.56 -3.57 -6.96
N PRO A 218 36.79 -3.70 -7.51
CA PRO A 218 37.92 -2.86 -7.12
C PRO A 218 37.55 -1.38 -7.33
N GLY A 219 37.67 -0.55 -6.28
CA GLY A 219 37.30 0.88 -6.32
C GLY A 219 35.92 1.24 -5.77
N PHE A 220 35.20 0.32 -5.13
CA PHE A 220 33.92 0.62 -4.48
C PHE A 220 34.07 1.55 -3.27
N ASP A 221 33.51 2.77 -3.38
CA ASP A 221 33.33 3.70 -2.27
C ASP A 221 31.88 3.66 -1.75
N ARG A 222 31.74 3.22 -0.50
CA ARG A 222 30.45 3.15 0.22
C ARG A 222 29.78 4.51 0.36
N THR A 223 30.56 5.58 0.47
CA THR A 223 30.06 6.94 0.68
C THR A 223 29.39 7.45 -0.58
N SER A 224 30.10 7.38 -1.71
CA SER A 224 29.56 7.71 -3.04
C SER A 224 28.30 6.92 -3.42
N SER A 225 28.25 5.62 -3.09
CA SER A 225 27.06 4.79 -3.32
C SER A 225 25.85 5.23 -2.48
N TYR A 226 26.06 5.56 -1.21
CA TYR A 226 25.01 6.10 -0.35
C TYR A 226 24.50 7.47 -0.82
N ASP A 227 25.41 8.37 -1.22
CA ASP A 227 25.04 9.68 -1.75
C ASP A 227 24.22 9.59 -3.04
N THR A 228 24.56 8.63 -3.90
CA THR A 228 23.81 8.36 -5.14
C THR A 228 22.40 7.87 -4.83
N LEU A 229 22.25 6.90 -3.92
CA LEU A 229 20.95 6.44 -3.44
C LEU A 229 20.11 7.59 -2.87
N ARG A 230 20.72 8.42 -2.01
CA ARG A 230 20.05 9.58 -1.40
C ARG A 230 19.56 10.57 -2.46
N LYS A 231 20.38 10.89 -3.45
CA LYS A 231 20.00 11.77 -4.57
C LYS A 231 18.84 11.19 -5.39
N LEU A 232 18.88 9.88 -5.66
CA LEU A 232 17.80 9.20 -6.39
C LEU A 232 16.48 9.25 -5.61
N ILE A 233 16.50 8.90 -4.33
CA ILE A 233 15.30 8.96 -3.47
C ILE A 233 14.76 10.39 -3.36
N ALA A 234 15.63 11.38 -3.13
CA ALA A 234 15.24 12.79 -3.08
C ALA A 234 14.64 13.26 -4.42
N GLY A 235 15.24 12.86 -5.54
CA GLY A 235 14.73 13.15 -6.89
C GLY A 235 13.35 12.56 -7.14
N SER A 236 13.11 11.30 -6.74
CA SER A 236 11.80 10.66 -6.85
C SER A 236 10.72 11.39 -6.04
N ILE A 237 11.05 11.88 -4.84
CA ILE A 237 10.13 12.69 -4.03
C ILE A 237 9.88 14.06 -4.67
N ALA A 238 10.94 14.71 -5.15
CA ALA A 238 10.87 16.02 -5.78
C ALA A 238 10.06 16.03 -7.09
N ALA A 239 10.01 14.90 -7.81
CA ALA A 239 9.19 14.73 -9.01
C ALA A 239 7.68 14.84 -8.73
N ARG A 240 7.24 14.60 -7.49
CA ARG A 240 5.83 14.63 -7.08
C ARG A 240 4.92 13.71 -7.91
N GLU A 241 5.49 12.60 -8.38
CA GLU A 241 4.80 11.53 -9.10
C GLU A 241 4.93 10.21 -8.31
N PRO A 242 3.94 9.30 -8.40
CA PRO A 242 4.05 7.99 -7.76
C PRO A 242 5.30 7.23 -8.24
N ALA A 243 6.05 6.64 -7.32
CA ALA A 243 7.25 5.90 -7.64
C ALA A 243 7.33 4.58 -6.86
N VAL A 244 7.79 3.52 -7.52
CA VAL A 244 8.14 2.23 -6.91
C VAL A 244 9.64 2.03 -7.08
N VAL A 245 10.35 1.73 -5.99
CA VAL A 245 11.80 1.50 -5.99
C VAL A 245 12.11 0.12 -5.43
N CYS A 246 12.59 -0.80 -6.26
CA CYS A 246 13.00 -2.14 -5.85
C CYS A 246 14.46 -2.18 -5.38
N LEU A 247 14.65 -2.73 -4.20
CA LEU A 247 15.87 -2.66 -3.38
C LEU A 247 16.24 -4.05 -2.84
N HIS A 248 17.43 -4.13 -2.27
CA HIS A 248 17.88 -5.28 -1.50
C HIS A 248 17.70 -5.03 0.01
N ARG A 249 17.97 -6.05 0.83
CA ARG A 249 17.94 -5.89 2.30
C ARG A 249 18.93 -4.82 2.76
N GLU A 250 20.09 -4.79 2.12
CA GLU A 250 21.28 -4.03 2.50
C GLU A 250 21.09 -2.51 2.32
N ASN A 251 20.32 -2.09 1.31
CA ASN A 251 20.08 -0.68 1.01
C ASN A 251 18.65 -0.21 1.31
N LEU A 252 17.72 -1.11 1.67
CA LEU A 252 16.36 -0.73 2.07
C LEU A 252 16.34 0.29 3.22
N LYS A 253 17.10 0.03 4.29
CA LYS A 253 17.19 0.95 5.44
C LYS A 253 17.73 2.31 5.02
N SER A 254 18.77 2.33 4.19
CA SER A 254 19.38 3.58 3.71
C SER A 254 18.41 4.40 2.85
N ALA A 255 17.64 3.73 1.99
CA ALA A 255 16.61 4.38 1.17
C ALA A 255 15.47 4.94 2.03
N LEU A 256 15.01 4.16 3.02
CA LEU A 256 13.99 4.61 3.96
C LEU A 256 14.46 5.83 4.77
N ASN A 257 15.69 5.80 5.29
CA ASN A 257 16.30 6.93 5.97
C ASN A 257 16.34 8.17 5.08
N ALA A 258 16.82 8.03 3.83
CA ALA A 258 16.87 9.15 2.90
C ALA A 258 15.48 9.73 2.61
N ALA A 259 14.45 8.89 2.47
CA ALA A 259 13.09 9.36 2.24
C ALA A 259 12.51 10.06 3.47
N CYS A 260 12.69 9.50 4.67
CA CYS A 260 12.29 10.11 5.95
C CYS A 260 12.99 11.46 6.18
N ASP A 261 14.30 11.57 5.91
CA ASP A 261 15.05 12.81 6.01
C ASP A 261 14.46 13.90 5.10
N VAL A 262 14.20 13.57 3.83
CA VAL A 262 13.63 14.52 2.84
C VAL A 262 12.23 14.96 3.24
N LEU A 263 11.43 14.04 3.80
CA LEU A 263 10.04 14.28 4.19
C LEU A 263 9.87 14.78 5.63
N GLY A 264 10.97 15.02 6.35
CA GLY A 264 10.98 15.58 7.70
C GLY A 264 10.35 14.67 8.77
N ALA A 265 10.57 13.36 8.68
CA ALA A 265 9.94 12.38 9.55
C ALA A 265 10.94 11.44 10.23
N PRO A 266 10.62 10.90 11.42
CA PRO A 266 11.44 9.88 12.04
C PRO A 266 11.39 8.57 11.23
N VAL A 267 12.49 7.83 11.25
CA VAL A 267 12.56 6.47 10.71
C VAL A 267 11.89 5.51 11.70
N PRO A 268 11.10 4.52 11.23
CA PRO A 268 10.56 3.47 12.09
C PRO A 268 11.65 2.73 12.87
N ALA A 269 11.31 2.33 14.11
CA ALA A 269 12.22 1.58 14.98
C ALA A 269 12.74 0.29 14.31
N ASP A 270 11.85 -0.44 13.61
CA ASP A 270 12.22 -1.55 12.73
C ASP A 270 12.06 -1.15 11.25
N PRO A 271 13.17 -0.81 10.56
CA PRO A 271 13.15 -0.46 9.14
C PRO A 271 13.14 -1.68 8.21
N SER A 272 13.29 -2.89 8.76
CA SER A 272 13.43 -4.11 7.96
C SER A 272 12.08 -4.54 7.37
N ARG A 273 12.14 -5.25 6.23
CA ARG A 273 11.00 -5.91 5.60
C ARG A 273 11.42 -7.31 5.16
N PRO A 274 10.52 -8.31 5.18
CA PRO A 274 10.81 -9.62 4.58
C PRO A 274 11.00 -9.49 3.06
N LYS A 275 11.44 -10.56 2.41
CA LYS A 275 11.48 -10.62 0.94
C LYS A 275 10.08 -10.33 0.39
N GLY A 276 10.00 -9.50 -0.66
CA GLY A 276 8.73 -9.01 -1.21
C GLY A 276 7.97 -8.02 -0.33
N GLY A 277 8.41 -7.77 0.91
CA GLY A 277 7.81 -6.76 1.77
C GLY A 277 8.16 -5.34 1.30
N PHE A 278 7.28 -4.39 1.60
CA PHE A 278 7.39 -3.03 1.09
C PHE A 278 6.96 -1.97 2.11
N TRP A 279 7.50 -0.77 1.95
CA TRP A 279 7.08 0.44 2.65
C TRP A 279 6.31 1.34 1.70
N VAL A 280 5.21 1.94 2.15
CA VAL A 280 4.49 3.01 1.44
C VAL A 280 4.69 4.31 2.21
N LEU A 281 5.36 5.27 1.58
CA LEU A 281 5.52 6.63 2.09
C LEU A 281 4.54 7.55 1.38
N HIS A 282 3.55 8.05 2.10
CA HIS A 282 2.59 9.01 1.57
C HIS A 282 3.14 10.43 1.72
N ALA A 283 3.67 11.01 0.65
CA ALA A 283 4.15 12.40 0.66
C ALA A 283 3.01 13.38 0.34
N ALA A 284 2.89 14.47 1.09
CA ALA A 284 1.95 15.55 0.81
C ALA A 284 2.53 16.90 1.25
N ALA A 285 2.37 17.93 0.42
CA ALA A 285 2.87 19.27 0.68
C ALA A 285 4.36 19.32 1.10
N GLY A 286 5.18 18.41 0.58
CA GLY A 286 6.62 18.32 0.89
C GLY A 286 6.97 17.63 2.21
N ALA A 287 5.99 17.06 2.94
CA ALA A 287 6.18 16.35 4.18
C ALA A 287 5.61 14.93 4.13
N LEU A 288 5.99 14.09 5.10
CA LEU A 288 5.42 12.76 5.28
C LEU A 288 4.02 12.89 5.89
N ALA A 289 3.00 12.40 5.20
CA ALA A 289 1.63 12.30 5.71
C ALA A 289 1.39 10.99 6.47
N ALA A 290 1.97 9.89 5.98
CA ALA A 290 1.93 8.57 6.61
C ALA A 290 3.04 7.66 6.07
N LEU A 291 3.42 6.66 6.86
CA LEU A 291 4.40 5.64 6.51
C LEU A 291 3.91 4.28 7.02
N GLU A 292 3.80 3.31 6.11
CA GLU A 292 3.15 2.02 6.37
C GLU A 292 3.97 0.88 5.79
N GLY A 293 4.10 -0.22 6.53
CA GLY A 293 4.83 -1.41 6.13
C GLY A 293 3.90 -2.58 5.82
N TYR A 294 4.20 -3.31 4.75
CA TYR A 294 3.39 -4.42 4.25
C TYR A 294 4.26 -5.61 3.84
N GLU A 295 3.61 -6.76 3.75
CA GLU A 295 4.18 -8.04 3.34
C GLU A 295 3.34 -8.60 2.19
N PRO A 296 3.94 -9.36 1.25
CA PRO A 296 3.25 -9.78 0.03
C PRO A 296 2.19 -10.85 0.30
N ARG A 297 2.39 -11.65 1.35
CA ARG A 297 1.47 -12.69 1.79
C ARG A 297 0.56 -12.13 2.88
N ALA A 298 -0.68 -12.58 2.89
CA ALA A 298 -1.57 -12.32 4.00
C ALA A 298 -0.90 -12.77 5.30
N LEU A 299 -0.88 -11.91 6.33
CA LEU A 299 -0.61 -12.36 7.68
C LEU A 299 -1.66 -13.43 7.99
N GLU A 300 -1.25 -14.69 8.01
CA GLU A 300 -2.01 -15.71 8.74
C GLU A 300 -2.11 -15.20 10.16
N SER A 301 -3.31 -15.25 10.75
CA SER A 301 -3.56 -14.75 12.10
C SER A 301 -2.48 -15.29 13.03
N SER A 302 -1.54 -14.43 13.42
CA SER A 302 -0.58 -14.75 14.47
C SER A 302 -1.41 -15.04 15.71
N GLU A 303 -1.41 -16.29 16.17
CA GLU A 303 -1.96 -16.59 17.49
C GLU A 303 -1.28 -15.67 18.51
N PRO A 304 -2.03 -15.06 19.45
CA PRO A 304 -1.40 -14.32 20.52
C PRO A 304 -0.68 -15.32 21.42
N SER A 305 0.65 -15.22 21.45
CA SER A 305 1.52 -15.80 22.48
C SER A 305 1.18 -15.25 23.87
#